data_AF-A0A1E1MWE2-F1
#
_entry.id   AF-A0A1E1MWE2-F1
#
_cell.length_a   1.000
_cell.length_b   1.000
_cell.length_c   1.000
_cell.angle_alpha   90.00
_cell.angle_beta   90.00
_cell.angle_gamma   90.00
#
_symmetry.space_group_name_H-M   'P 1'
#
loop_
_entity.id
_entity.type
_entity.pdbx_description
1 polymer ?
#
loop_
_entity_poly.entity_id
_entity_poly.type
_entity_poly.pdbx_seq_one_letter_code
_entity_poly.pdbx_strand_id
1 'polypeptide(L)'
;MKYLSIILACVAATHAYTVVVCTSDSDDKYKYVLDAVTKRNPGLYLGTKGYWNGRKGACQKNGEGIFVDVMLFCRSDPYNGPHSVTVEHRIPVTCIATGSPLWPQCTIAC
;
A
#
# COMPACT_ATOMS: atom_id res chain seq x y z
N MET A 1 -6.81 48.03 -2.54
CA MET A 1 -6.39 46.70 -3.05
C MET A 1 -5.67 45.97 -1.92
N LYS A 2 -6.37 45.20 -1.09
CA LYS A 2 -5.79 44.63 0.15
C LYS A 2 -6.49 43.34 0.60
N TYR A 3 -6.88 42.47 -0.33
CA TYR A 3 -7.57 41.21 0.00
C TYR A 3 -7.18 40.01 -0.87
N LEU A 4 -6.06 40.07 -1.62
CA LEU A 4 -5.67 39.00 -2.54
C LEU A 4 -4.63 38.02 -1.98
N SER A 5 -4.09 38.25 -0.78
CA SER A 5 -3.00 37.43 -0.24
C SER A 5 -3.44 36.19 0.54
N ILE A 6 -4.74 36.01 0.81
CA ILE A 6 -5.23 34.92 1.67
C ILE A 6 -5.60 33.65 0.85
N ILE A 7 -5.71 33.75 -0.47
CA ILE A 7 -6.21 32.64 -1.33
C ILE A 7 -5.09 31.75 -1.88
N LEU A 8 -3.81 31.99 -1.55
CA LEU A 8 -2.68 31.18 -2.06
C LEU A 8 -2.11 30.15 -1.07
N ALA A 9 -2.65 30.00 0.13
CA ALA A 9 -2.12 29.05 1.12
C ALA A 9 -2.78 27.65 1.09
N CYS A 10 -3.75 27.40 0.20
CA CYS A 10 -4.57 26.17 0.21
C CYS A 10 -4.44 25.28 -1.03
N VAL A 11 -3.39 25.38 -1.83
CA VAL A 11 -3.22 24.51 -3.02
C VAL A 11 -1.84 23.88 -3.09
N ALA A 12 -1.43 23.24 -2.00
CA ALA A 12 -0.44 22.17 -2.02
C ALA A 12 -0.59 21.29 -0.77
N ALA A 13 -1.83 20.91 -0.43
CA ALA A 13 -2.00 19.65 0.28
C ALA A 13 -1.76 18.54 -0.75
N THR A 14 -0.49 18.30 -1.09
CA THR A 14 -0.10 16.96 -1.52
C THR A 14 -0.49 16.08 -0.36
N HIS A 15 -1.65 15.44 -0.46
CA HIS A 15 -2.10 14.47 0.52
C HIS A 15 -0.91 13.52 0.73
N ALA A 16 -0.27 13.58 1.91
CA ALA A 16 0.90 12.79 2.23
C ALA A 16 0.42 11.35 2.45
N TYR A 17 0.00 10.70 1.36
CA TYR A 17 -0.44 9.34 1.39
C TYR A 17 0.73 8.41 1.13
N THR A 18 0.66 7.24 1.74
CA THR A 18 1.54 6.12 1.43
C THR A 18 0.73 5.09 0.66
N VAL A 19 1.24 4.66 -0.49
CA VAL A 19 0.74 3.47 -1.17
C VAL A 19 1.43 2.27 -0.53
N VAL A 20 0.63 1.38 0.06
CA VAL A 20 1.09 0.10 0.59
C VAL A 20 0.81 -0.99 -0.43
N VAL A 21 1.82 -1.81 -0.68
CA VAL A 21 1.79 -2.90 -1.63
C VAL A 21 1.88 -4.20 -0.84
N CYS A 22 0.84 -5.03 -0.95
CA CYS A 22 0.72 -6.31 -0.29
C CYS A 22 0.71 -7.44 -1.32
N THR A 23 1.50 -8.48 -1.09
CA THR A 23 1.54 -9.66 -1.96
C THR A 23 1.93 -10.92 -1.19
N SER A 24 1.86 -12.05 -1.89
CA SER A 24 2.24 -13.38 -1.44
C SER A 24 2.88 -14.15 -2.60
N ASP A 25 3.76 -15.09 -2.28
CA ASP A 25 4.41 -15.97 -3.27
C ASP A 25 3.50 -17.10 -3.75
N SER A 26 2.27 -17.21 -3.22
CA SER A 26 1.28 -18.17 -3.70
C SER A 26 0.64 -17.75 -5.03
N ASP A 27 0.24 -18.74 -5.83
CA ASP A 27 -0.62 -18.55 -7.02
C ASP A 27 -1.93 -17.81 -6.68
N ASP A 28 -2.52 -18.11 -5.51
CA ASP A 28 -3.76 -17.48 -5.02
C ASP A 28 -3.49 -16.22 -4.15
N LYS A 29 -2.40 -15.48 -4.42
CA LYS A 29 -1.96 -14.34 -3.59
C LYS A 29 -3.06 -13.35 -3.24
N TYR A 30 -3.97 -13.02 -4.16
CA TYR A 30 -5.06 -12.08 -3.90
C TYR A 30 -6.01 -12.57 -2.80
N LYS A 31 -6.34 -13.86 -2.81
CA LYS A 31 -7.24 -14.47 -1.82
C LYS A 31 -6.63 -14.35 -0.43
N TYR A 32 -5.35 -14.70 -0.29
CA TYR A 32 -4.65 -14.66 0.98
C TYR A 32 -4.45 -13.24 1.52
N VAL A 33 -4.13 -12.29 0.64
CA VAL A 33 -4.02 -10.89 1.03
C VAL A 33 -5.38 -10.34 1.47
N LEU A 34 -6.45 -10.60 0.72
CA LEU A 34 -7.81 -10.17 1.07
C LEU A 34 -8.28 -10.77 2.39
N ASP A 35 -8.00 -12.06 2.63
CA ASP A 35 -8.31 -12.72 3.90
C ASP A 35 -7.58 -12.06 5.07
N ALA A 36 -6.26 -11.85 4.95
CA ALA A 36 -5.45 -11.21 5.99
C ALA A 36 -5.96 -9.81 6.35
N VAL A 37 -6.31 -9.04 5.31
CA VAL A 37 -6.79 -7.66 5.42
C VAL A 37 -8.21 -7.62 6.02
N THR A 38 -9.11 -8.50 5.56
CA THR A 38 -10.50 -8.57 6.02
C THR A 38 -10.59 -9.02 7.48
N LYS A 39 -9.72 -9.97 7.89
CA LYS A 39 -9.55 -10.38 9.29
C LYS A 39 -8.86 -9.30 10.16
N ARG A 40 -8.53 -8.13 9.58
CA ARG A 40 -7.82 -7.02 10.22
C ARG A 40 -6.58 -7.47 10.97
N ASN A 41 -5.79 -8.36 10.35
CA ASN A 41 -4.66 -8.97 11.03
C ASN A 41 -3.68 -7.87 11.51
N PRO A 42 -3.46 -7.75 12.84
CA PRO A 42 -2.67 -6.64 13.39
C PRO A 42 -1.22 -6.69 12.92
N GLY A 43 -0.70 -7.88 12.56
CA GLY A 43 0.67 -8.03 12.06
C GLY A 43 0.90 -7.42 10.68
N LEU A 44 -0.14 -7.08 9.92
CA LEU A 44 -0.02 -6.29 8.69
C LEU A 44 -0.02 -4.78 8.93
N TYR A 45 -0.27 -4.32 10.16
CA TYR A 45 -0.29 -2.90 10.51
C TYR A 45 -1.25 -2.02 9.70
N LEU A 46 -2.20 -2.60 8.95
CA LEU A 46 -3.18 -1.87 8.15
C LEU A 46 -4.37 -1.36 8.98
N GLY A 47 -4.66 -1.94 10.14
CA GLY A 47 -5.95 -1.75 10.84
C GLY A 47 -6.08 -0.55 11.79
N THR A 48 -5.00 -0.06 12.41
CA THR A 48 -5.10 0.93 13.51
C THR A 48 -5.24 2.37 13.05
N LYS A 49 -4.67 2.70 11.89
CA LYS A 49 -4.72 4.05 11.30
C LYS A 49 -5.68 4.14 10.11
N GLY A 50 -6.21 2.99 9.69
CA GLY A 50 -7.09 2.86 8.55
C GLY A 50 -6.32 2.82 7.22
N TYR A 51 -6.96 2.23 6.23
CA TYR A 51 -6.55 2.27 4.83
C TYR A 51 -7.80 2.49 3.97
N TRP A 52 -7.62 2.97 2.75
CA TRP A 52 -8.68 3.08 1.74
C TRP A 52 -8.19 2.61 0.38
N ASN A 53 -9.08 2.61 -0.62
CA ASN A 53 -8.77 2.25 -2.01
C ASN A 53 -8.06 0.90 -2.17
N GLY A 54 -8.48 -0.10 -1.38
CA GLY A 54 -8.01 -1.48 -1.52
C GLY A 54 -8.35 -2.04 -2.89
N ARG A 55 -7.37 -2.23 -3.77
CA ARG A 55 -7.59 -2.75 -5.14
C ARG A 55 -6.47 -3.64 -5.64
N LYS A 56 -6.80 -4.54 -6.56
CA LYS A 56 -5.83 -5.32 -7.32
C LYS A 56 -5.09 -4.43 -8.32
N GLY A 57 -3.85 -4.75 -8.62
CA GLY A 57 -3.07 -4.09 -9.65
C GLY A 57 -1.83 -4.90 -10.01
N ALA A 58 -1.14 -4.47 -11.06
CA ALA A 58 0.16 -4.98 -11.45
C ALA A 58 1.20 -3.87 -11.26
N CYS A 59 2.31 -4.18 -10.61
CA CYS A 59 3.36 -3.22 -10.32
C CYS A 59 4.71 -3.73 -10.77
N GLN A 60 5.57 -2.81 -11.19
CA GLN A 60 6.90 -3.16 -11.64
C GLN A 60 7.75 -3.56 -10.43
N LYS A 61 8.30 -4.78 -10.44
CA LYS A 61 9.31 -5.19 -9.48
C LYS A 61 10.56 -4.36 -9.72
N ASN A 62 10.96 -3.62 -8.69
CA ASN A 62 12.03 -2.64 -8.79
C ASN A 62 13.32 -3.29 -9.33
N GLY A 63 13.91 -2.70 -10.37
CA GLY A 63 15.15 -3.17 -10.99
C GLY A 63 15.01 -4.31 -12.02
N GLU A 64 13.83 -4.92 -12.19
CA GLU A 64 13.69 -6.12 -13.05
C GLU A 64 12.82 -5.90 -14.29
N GLY A 65 12.03 -4.82 -14.38
CA GLY A 65 11.12 -4.60 -15.52
C GLY A 65 9.93 -5.56 -15.58
N ILE A 66 9.83 -6.50 -14.64
CA ILE A 66 8.77 -7.49 -14.54
C ILE A 66 7.60 -6.90 -13.76
N PHE A 67 6.38 -7.07 -14.27
CA PHE A 67 5.17 -6.72 -13.54
C PHE A 67 4.73 -7.87 -12.65
N VAL A 68 4.43 -7.58 -11.40
CA VAL A 68 3.90 -8.53 -10.43
C VAL A 68 2.53 -8.10 -9.94
N ASP A 69 1.67 -9.09 -9.81
CA ASP A 69 0.33 -8.96 -9.29
C ASP A 69 0.36 -8.69 -7.78
N VAL A 70 -0.33 -7.62 -7.36
CA VAL A 70 -0.30 -7.11 -5.98
C VAL A 70 -1.65 -6.53 -5.58
N MET A 71 -1.89 -6.47 -4.28
CA MET A 71 -2.97 -5.68 -3.69
C MET A 71 -2.41 -4.35 -3.20
N LEU A 72 -3.11 -3.27 -3.52
CA LEU A 72 -2.70 -1.90 -3.23
C LEU A 72 -3.66 -1.29 -2.23
N PHE A 73 -3.11 -0.53 -1.29
CA PHE A 73 -3.87 0.21 -0.29
C PHE A 73 -3.31 1.62 -0.15
N CYS A 74 -4.19 2.58 0.10
CA CYS A 74 -3.81 3.94 0.41
C CYS A 74 -3.88 4.16 1.93
N ARG A 75 -2.90 4.90 2.46
CA ARG A 75 -2.84 5.30 3.87
C ARG A 75 -2.47 6.76 3.98
N SER A 76 -2.90 7.43 5.05
CA SER A 76 -2.63 8.85 5.30
C SER A 76 -1.35 9.09 6.10
N ASP A 77 -0.73 8.02 6.58
CA ASP A 77 0.49 8.05 7.37
C ASP A 77 1.59 7.17 6.74
N PRO A 78 2.86 7.39 7.10
CA PRO A 78 3.96 6.55 6.64
C PRO A 78 3.76 5.08 7.02
N TYR A 79 4.02 4.18 6.06
CA TYR A 79 4.03 2.74 6.29
C TYR A 79 5.48 2.26 6.46
N ASN A 80 5.93 2.16 7.71
CA ASN A 80 7.33 2.00 8.03
C ASN A 80 7.77 0.53 8.05
N GLY A 81 8.53 0.14 7.02
CA GLY A 81 9.17 -1.17 6.96
C GLY A 81 8.25 -2.29 6.45
N PRO A 82 8.80 -3.52 6.33
CA PRO A 82 8.03 -4.69 5.97
C PRO A 82 7.21 -5.21 7.14
N HIS A 83 5.98 -5.60 6.84
CA HIS A 83 5.11 -6.28 7.79
C HIS A 83 4.54 -7.53 7.14
N SER A 84 4.71 -8.66 7.81
CA SER A 84 4.33 -9.96 7.29
C SER A 84 3.48 -10.72 8.29
N VAL A 85 2.51 -11.47 7.78
CA VAL A 85 1.70 -12.40 8.56
C VAL A 85 1.62 -13.72 7.81
N THR A 86 1.49 -14.79 8.57
CA THR A 86 1.20 -16.11 8.01
C THR A 86 -0.31 -16.35 8.12
N VAL A 87 -0.97 -16.52 6.98
CA VAL A 87 -2.40 -16.88 6.94
C VAL A 87 -2.57 -18.40 6.83
N GLU A 88 -3.79 -18.86 6.53
CA GLU A 88 -4.11 -20.27 6.35
C GLU A 88 -3.08 -20.99 5.45
N HIS A 89 -2.83 -22.27 5.74
CA HIS A 89 -1.88 -23.12 5.02
C HIS A 89 -0.42 -22.63 5.06
N ARG A 90 -0.06 -21.84 6.08
CA ARG A 90 1.29 -21.28 6.27
C ARG A 90 1.73 -20.34 5.15
N ILE A 91 0.78 -19.74 4.44
CA ILE A 91 1.10 -18.83 3.33
C ILE A 91 1.49 -17.46 3.89
N PRO A 92 2.70 -16.94 3.59
CA PRO A 92 3.10 -15.62 4.01
C PRO A 92 2.42 -14.56 3.14
N VAL A 93 1.91 -13.53 3.80
CA VAL A 93 1.47 -12.27 3.18
C VAL A 93 2.37 -11.18 3.72
N THR A 94 3.00 -10.44 2.82
CA THR A 94 3.89 -9.32 3.16
C THR A 94 3.37 -8.04 2.54
N CYS A 95 3.37 -6.98 3.33
CA CYS A 95 2.99 -5.63 2.95
C CYS A 95 4.15 -4.68 3.22
N ILE A 96 4.50 -3.84 2.25
CA ILE A 96 5.54 -2.80 2.35
C ILE A 96 5.08 -1.56 1.58
N ALA A 97 5.56 -0.37 1.97
CA ALA A 97 5.38 0.85 1.18
C ALA A 97 5.98 0.70 -0.23
N THR A 98 5.27 1.23 -1.22
CA THR A 98 5.78 1.37 -2.61
C THR A 98 7.12 2.11 -2.61
N GLY A 99 8.02 1.74 -3.52
CA GLY A 99 9.34 2.37 -3.64
C GLY A 99 10.40 1.85 -2.64
N SER A 100 10.05 0.90 -1.78
CA SER A 100 11.04 0.19 -0.95
C SER A 100 12.01 -0.63 -1.82
N PRO A 101 13.29 -0.78 -1.43
CA PRO A 101 14.26 -1.58 -2.19
C PRO A 101 13.77 -3.03 -2.38
N LEU A 102 13.91 -3.56 -3.60
CA LEU A 102 13.49 -4.91 -3.98
C LEU A 102 11.98 -5.21 -3.82
N TRP A 103 11.16 -4.19 -3.57
CA TRP A 103 9.70 -4.31 -3.50
C TRP A 103 9.03 -3.75 -4.76
N PRO A 104 7.81 -4.20 -5.11
CA PRO A 104 7.14 -3.66 -6.29
C PRO A 104 6.84 -2.17 -6.13
N GLN A 105 7.16 -1.42 -7.18
CA GLN A 105 6.91 0.01 -7.29
C GLN A 105 5.64 0.24 -8.10
N CYS A 106 4.68 0.88 -7.45
CA CYS A 106 3.36 1.18 -7.97
C CYS A 106 3.17 2.69 -8.05
N THR A 107 2.72 3.18 -9.21
CA THR A 107 2.29 4.57 -9.38
C THR A 107 0.78 4.58 -9.42
N ILE A 108 0.14 4.92 -8.29
CA ILE A 108 -1.30 5.08 -8.22
C ILE A 108 -1.67 6.40 -7.54
N ALA A 109 -2.78 6.99 -7.97
CA ALA A 109 -3.41 8.07 -7.23
C ALA A 109 -4.22 7.48 -6.06
N CYS A 110 -3.85 7.93 -4.86
CA CYS A 110 -4.73 8.01 -3.70
C CYS A 110 -5.26 9.45 -3.60
#